data_AF-A0A2E9FIY0-F1
#
_entry.id   AF-A0A2E9FIY0-F1
#
_cell.length_a   1.000
_cell.length_b   1.000
_cell.length_c   1.000
_cell.angle_alpha   90.00
_cell.angle_beta   90.00
_cell.angle_gamma   90.00
#
_symmetry.space_group_name_H-M   'P 1'
#
loop_
_entity.id
_entity.type
_entity.pdbx_description
1 polymer ?
#
loop_
_entity_poly.entity_id
_entity_poly.type
_entity_poly.pdbx_seq_one_letter_code
_entity_poly.pdbx_strand_id
1 'polypeptide(L)'
;MKLKLMNLWKNYKSLLYEVFPELYHHSTWAEWEGKGTSLTAKLYGTDKDWYINKSREVEIWNEKSCIYNTIIYPRTGENLPCFGMDLMGFFEKKVIIVFDFQHPIENCPFSVQGLPKAEQDYRFFEMGNHFSDNIYVRYCTFAEVDEHLDMFKKYLTVYRDMLESKKPSQNLMYKTYHDFDKYMRKLDPVGGYLSGKFGKEKSESLVNDFLFTYG
;
A
#
# COMPACT_ATOMS: atom_id res chain seq x y z
N MET A 1 14.52 3.00 -25.38
CA MET A 1 13.39 3.96 -25.32
C MET A 1 12.77 3.78 -23.94
N LYS A 2 12.79 4.79 -23.06
CA LYS A 2 12.17 4.68 -21.73
C LYS A 2 10.67 4.46 -21.91
N LEU A 3 10.09 3.45 -21.27
CA LEU A 3 8.65 3.22 -21.30
C LEU A 3 7.94 4.40 -20.64
N LYS A 4 6.98 5.00 -21.36
CA LYS A 4 6.13 6.05 -20.78
C LYS A 4 5.29 5.43 -19.66
N LEU A 5 5.29 6.04 -18.48
CA LEU A 5 4.48 5.60 -17.35
C LEU A 5 3.00 5.56 -17.75
N MET A 6 2.36 4.41 -17.53
CA MET A 6 0.91 4.30 -17.65
C MET A 6 0.27 4.97 -16.43
N ASN A 7 -0.34 6.13 -16.64
CA ASN A 7 -0.91 6.97 -15.59
C ASN A 7 -2.30 6.50 -15.10
N LEU A 8 -2.53 5.19 -15.02
CA LEU A 8 -3.82 4.61 -14.59
C LEU A 8 -4.21 5.11 -13.18
N TRP A 9 -3.24 5.17 -12.27
CA TRP A 9 -3.46 5.50 -10.86
C TRP A 9 -3.24 6.98 -10.51
N LYS A 10 -3.17 7.87 -11.51
CA LYS A 10 -2.81 9.29 -11.27
C LYS A 10 -3.75 9.98 -10.27
N ASN A 11 -5.06 9.69 -10.32
CA ASN A 11 -6.05 10.36 -9.50
C ASN A 11 -6.01 9.84 -8.05
N TYR A 12 -5.77 8.53 -7.86
CA TYR A 12 -5.49 7.93 -6.55
C TYR A 12 -4.25 8.54 -5.90
N LYS A 13 -3.15 8.66 -6.65
CA LYS A 13 -1.91 9.29 -6.17
C LYS A 13 -2.15 10.76 -5.81
N SER A 14 -2.82 11.52 -6.69
CA SER A 14 -3.14 12.92 -6.42
C SER A 14 -3.96 13.09 -5.15
N LEU A 15 -4.98 12.25 -4.96
CA LEU A 15 -5.85 12.30 -3.79
C LEU A 15 -5.13 11.89 -2.50
N LEU A 16 -4.22 10.93 -2.57
CA LEU A 16 -3.36 10.57 -1.45
C LEU A 16 -2.56 11.78 -0.94
N TYR A 17 -1.90 12.52 -1.84
CA TYR A 17 -1.12 13.71 -1.47
C TYR A 17 -1.99 14.94 -1.16
N GLU A 18 -3.23 15.01 -1.65
CA GLU A 18 -4.21 16.00 -1.20
C GLU A 18 -4.59 15.76 0.26
N VAL A 19 -4.82 14.50 0.65
CA VAL A 19 -5.18 14.14 2.03
C VAL A 19 -3.97 14.12 2.95
N PHE A 20 -2.76 13.84 2.46
CA PHE A 20 -1.53 13.82 3.24
C PHE A 20 -0.44 14.72 2.61
N PRO A 21 -0.64 16.05 2.58
CA PRO A 21 0.32 16.97 2.01
C PRO A 21 1.65 17.02 2.78
N GLU A 22 1.68 16.47 4.00
CA GLU A 22 2.87 16.38 4.84
C GLU A 22 3.86 15.29 4.36
N LEU A 23 3.40 14.37 3.50
CA LEU A 23 4.26 13.34 2.89
C LEU A 23 5.17 13.95 1.85
N TYR A 24 6.47 14.04 2.16
CA TYR A 24 7.49 14.44 1.21
C TYR A 24 8.28 13.23 0.72
N HIS A 25 8.74 13.29 -0.54
CA HIS A 25 9.64 12.30 -1.10
C HIS A 25 10.97 12.33 -0.33
N HIS A 26 11.28 11.24 0.37
CA HIS A 26 12.48 11.14 1.18
C HIS A 26 13.65 10.55 0.37
N SER A 27 13.42 9.45 -0.34
CA SER A 27 14.44 8.82 -1.17
C SER A 27 13.83 7.92 -2.24
N THR A 28 14.58 7.69 -3.31
CA THR A 28 14.29 6.64 -4.30
C THR A 28 15.21 5.47 -4.00
N TRP A 29 14.65 4.33 -3.61
CA TRP A 29 15.40 3.13 -3.30
C TRP A 29 15.82 2.37 -4.56
N ALA A 30 14.92 2.28 -5.54
CA ALA A 30 15.21 1.66 -6.83
C ALA A 30 14.47 2.31 -8.00
N GLU A 31 15.15 2.31 -9.14
CA GLU A 31 14.57 2.50 -10.47
C GLU A 31 15.11 1.39 -11.37
N TRP A 32 14.26 0.44 -11.75
CA TRP A 32 14.66 -0.71 -12.55
C TRP A 32 13.93 -0.74 -13.89
N GLU A 33 14.63 -1.26 -14.90
CA GLU A 33 14.06 -1.64 -16.19
C GLU A 33 14.54 -3.05 -16.54
N GLY A 34 13.62 -3.89 -17.01
CA GLY A 34 13.91 -5.30 -17.32
C GLY A 34 12.77 -5.96 -18.09
N LYS A 35 13.09 -6.63 -19.20
CA LYS A 35 12.12 -7.37 -20.04
C LYS A 35 10.83 -6.59 -20.35
N GLY A 36 11.00 -5.32 -20.75
CA GLY A 36 9.90 -4.41 -21.08
C GLY A 36 9.01 -4.04 -19.88
N THR A 37 9.53 -4.15 -18.66
CA THR A 37 8.86 -3.77 -17.41
C THR A 37 9.74 -2.79 -16.65
N SER A 38 9.13 -1.78 -16.06
CA SER A 38 9.77 -0.77 -15.24
C SER A 38 9.26 -0.85 -13.81
N LEU A 39 10.09 -0.47 -12.84
CA LEU A 39 9.75 -0.43 -11.43
C LEU A 39 10.38 0.81 -10.78
N THR A 40 9.62 1.51 -9.95
CA THR A 40 10.16 2.48 -8.99
C THR A 40 9.77 2.08 -7.57
N ALA A 41 10.71 2.20 -6.65
CA ALA A 41 10.51 2.02 -5.22
C ALA A 41 10.94 3.30 -4.51
N LYS A 42 10.01 3.98 -3.85
CA LYS A 42 10.22 5.30 -3.24
C LYS A 42 9.77 5.31 -1.80
N LEU A 43 10.59 5.93 -0.97
CA LEU A 43 10.30 6.18 0.43
C LEU A 43 9.84 7.62 0.60
N TYR A 44 8.75 7.78 1.33
CA TYR A 44 8.19 9.06 1.73
C TYR A 44 8.22 9.15 3.25
N GLY A 45 8.47 10.34 3.75
CA GLY A 45 8.49 10.66 5.18
C GLY A 45 7.61 11.86 5.46
N THR A 46 7.49 12.19 6.73
CA THR A 46 6.90 13.45 7.19
C THR A 46 7.83 14.10 8.18
N ASP A 47 7.58 15.37 8.51
CA ASP A 47 8.34 16.05 9.54
C ASP A 47 8.27 15.29 10.88
N LYS A 48 9.29 15.49 11.72
CA LYS A 48 9.45 14.78 13.00
C LYS A 48 8.25 14.94 13.94
N ASP A 49 7.52 16.04 13.80
CA ASP A 49 6.40 16.42 14.67
C ASP A 49 5.03 15.94 14.11
N TRP A 50 5.04 15.27 12.95
CA TRP A 50 3.84 14.69 12.35
C TRP A 50 3.64 13.21 12.66
N TYR A 51 2.44 12.71 12.44
CA TYR A 51 1.96 11.41 12.95
C TYR A 51 2.35 10.19 12.11
N ILE A 52 2.98 10.40 10.95
CA ILE A 52 3.40 9.32 10.06
C ILE A 52 4.91 9.08 10.23
N ASN A 53 5.32 7.82 10.22
CA ASN A 53 6.73 7.44 10.27
C ASN A 53 7.32 7.30 8.87
N LYS A 54 6.65 6.53 8.01
CA LYS A 54 7.02 6.37 6.59
C LYS A 54 5.81 6.01 5.75
N SER A 55 5.87 6.32 4.46
CA SER A 55 5.06 5.67 3.43
C SER A 55 6.00 5.08 2.39
N ARG A 56 5.79 3.81 2.04
CA ARG A 56 6.61 3.11 1.04
C ARG A 56 5.77 2.84 -0.20
N GLU A 57 6.25 3.29 -1.34
CA GLU A 57 5.57 3.23 -2.63
C GLU A 57 6.36 2.34 -3.59
N VAL A 58 5.69 1.35 -4.19
CA VAL A 58 6.21 0.59 -5.33
C VAL A 58 5.24 0.76 -6.50
N GLU A 59 5.76 1.25 -7.63
CA GLU A 59 5.02 1.32 -8.89
C GLU A 59 5.71 0.46 -9.93
N ILE A 60 4.99 -0.49 -10.52
CA ILE A 60 5.48 -1.42 -11.54
C ILE A 60 4.63 -1.28 -12.78
N TRP A 61 5.22 -1.03 -13.94
CA TRP A 61 4.46 -0.84 -15.17
C TRP A 61 5.13 -1.42 -16.40
N ASN A 62 4.30 -1.71 -17.40
CA ASN A 62 4.69 -1.98 -18.77
C ASN A 62 3.59 -1.44 -19.71
N GLU A 63 3.62 -1.82 -20.98
CA GLU A 63 2.63 -1.38 -21.98
C GLU A 63 1.19 -1.82 -21.70
N LYS A 64 0.98 -2.85 -20.88
CA LYS A 64 -0.33 -3.47 -20.61
C LYS A 64 -0.79 -3.38 -19.16
N SER A 65 0.15 -3.27 -18.22
CA SER A 65 -0.13 -3.34 -16.79
C SER A 65 0.48 -2.18 -16.01
N CYS A 66 -0.19 -1.75 -14.94
CA CYS A 66 0.33 -0.81 -13.94
C CYS A 66 -0.14 -1.24 -12.56
N ILE A 67 0.79 -1.53 -11.68
CA ILE A 67 0.56 -1.92 -10.29
C ILE A 67 1.14 -0.82 -9.41
N TYR A 68 0.31 -0.30 -8.51
CA TYR A 68 0.70 0.71 -7.53
C TYR A 68 0.40 0.17 -6.13
N ASN A 69 1.45 -0.06 -5.34
CA ASN A 69 1.37 -0.66 -4.03
C ASN A 69 2.00 0.29 -3.00
N THR A 70 1.20 0.73 -2.02
CA THR A 70 1.63 1.69 -0.99
C THR A 70 1.15 1.27 0.38
N ILE A 71 2.01 1.37 1.39
CA ILE A 71 1.62 1.26 2.81
C ILE A 71 2.13 2.50 3.55
N ILE A 72 1.22 3.15 4.28
CA ILE A 72 1.51 4.23 5.21
C ILE A 72 1.61 3.65 6.62
N TYR A 73 2.80 3.76 7.21
CA TYR A 73 3.08 3.34 8.59
C TYR A 73 2.99 4.56 9.51
N PRO A 74 2.02 4.63 10.43
CA PRO A 74 1.95 5.72 11.39
C PRO A 74 3.12 5.62 12.39
N ARG A 75 3.33 6.68 13.17
CA ARG A 75 4.09 6.56 14.41
C ARG A 75 3.37 5.61 15.37
N THR A 76 4.07 5.14 16.39
CA THR A 76 3.54 4.11 17.31
C THR A 76 3.00 4.75 18.59
N GLY A 77 2.39 3.93 19.45
CA GLY A 77 1.94 4.31 20.80
C GLY A 77 0.42 4.34 20.96
N GLU A 78 -0.33 4.43 19.88
CA GLU A 78 -1.79 4.66 19.90
C GLU A 78 -2.62 3.51 19.33
N ASN A 79 -2.00 2.34 19.12
CA ASN A 79 -2.66 1.16 18.55
C ASN A 79 -3.43 1.46 17.25
N LEU A 80 -2.79 2.21 16.35
CA LEU A 80 -3.34 2.55 15.05
C LEU A 80 -2.95 1.51 13.99
N PRO A 81 -3.83 1.25 13.02
CA PRO A 81 -3.49 0.44 11.86
C PRO A 81 -2.56 1.19 10.92
N CYS A 82 -1.85 0.46 10.06
CA CYS A 82 -1.33 1.02 8.81
C CYS A 82 -2.47 1.31 7.85
N PHE A 83 -2.23 2.13 6.82
CA PHE A 83 -3.11 2.21 5.66
C PHE A 83 -2.43 1.60 4.45
N GLY A 84 -2.97 0.49 3.95
CA GLY A 84 -2.43 -0.23 2.81
C GLY A 84 -3.29 -0.09 1.58
N MET A 85 -2.67 -0.01 0.42
CA MET A 85 -3.35 -0.11 -0.87
C MET A 85 -2.53 -0.92 -1.87
N ASP A 86 -3.24 -1.70 -2.68
CA ASP A 86 -2.70 -2.47 -3.79
C ASP A 86 -3.63 -2.30 -5.01
N LEU A 87 -3.23 -1.39 -5.90
CA LEU A 87 -3.98 -1.01 -7.09
C LEU A 87 -3.37 -1.75 -8.29
N MET A 88 -3.99 -2.83 -8.72
CA MET A 88 -3.43 -3.77 -9.69
C MET A 88 -4.17 -3.73 -11.03
N GLY A 89 -3.64 -2.99 -12.00
CA GLY A 89 -4.12 -3.02 -13.38
C GLY A 89 -3.32 -4.05 -14.19
N PHE A 90 -3.89 -5.22 -14.46
CA PHE A 90 -3.19 -6.30 -15.19
C PHE A 90 -3.27 -6.13 -16.71
N PHE A 91 -4.46 -5.76 -17.20
CA PHE A 91 -4.76 -5.37 -18.57
C PHE A 91 -6.12 -4.66 -18.57
N GLU A 92 -6.50 -4.01 -19.68
CA GLU A 92 -7.67 -3.12 -19.76
C GLU A 92 -8.97 -3.68 -19.14
N LYS A 93 -9.20 -4.99 -19.27
CA LYS A 93 -10.40 -5.68 -18.76
C LYS A 93 -10.24 -6.29 -17.36
N LYS A 94 -9.08 -6.17 -16.73
CA LYS A 94 -8.79 -6.81 -15.44
C LYS A 94 -7.99 -5.89 -14.52
N VAL A 95 -8.72 -5.25 -13.63
CA VAL A 95 -8.21 -4.47 -12.51
C VAL A 95 -8.67 -5.10 -11.21
N ILE A 96 -7.80 -5.06 -10.19
CA ILE A 96 -8.17 -5.32 -8.81
C ILE A 96 -7.72 -4.11 -7.98
N ILE A 97 -8.66 -3.48 -7.28
CA ILE A 97 -8.39 -2.39 -6.36
C ILE A 97 -8.54 -2.94 -4.95
N VAL A 98 -7.48 -2.82 -4.15
CA VAL A 98 -7.50 -3.16 -2.72
C VAL A 98 -7.04 -1.95 -1.92
N PHE A 99 -7.77 -1.58 -0.87
CA PHE A 99 -7.25 -0.73 0.18
C PHE A 99 -7.93 -1.02 1.52
N ASP A 100 -7.19 -0.84 2.61
CA ASP A 100 -7.63 -1.26 3.94
C ASP A 100 -6.86 -0.60 5.09
N PHE A 101 -7.43 -0.70 6.28
CA PHE A 101 -6.78 -0.44 7.57
C PHE A 101 -6.10 -1.72 8.06
N GLN A 102 -4.78 -1.77 7.94
CA GLN A 102 -4.00 -2.97 8.23
C GLN A 102 -3.43 -2.93 9.63
N HIS A 103 -4.11 -3.57 10.59
CA HIS A 103 -3.71 -3.51 11.99
C HIS A 103 -2.41 -4.31 12.25
N PRO A 104 -1.42 -3.76 12.98
CA PRO A 104 -0.12 -4.41 13.14
C PRO A 104 -0.14 -5.64 14.07
N ILE A 105 -1.14 -5.74 14.95
CA ILE A 105 -1.32 -6.89 15.85
C ILE A 105 -2.02 -8.04 15.10
N GLU A 106 -1.41 -9.22 15.13
CA GLU A 106 -2.00 -10.46 14.60
C GLU A 106 -3.36 -10.76 15.24
N ASN A 107 -4.30 -11.26 14.44
CA ASN A 107 -5.65 -11.63 14.90
C ASN A 107 -6.38 -10.52 15.68
N CYS A 108 -6.16 -9.25 15.30
CA CYS A 108 -6.83 -8.10 15.91
C CYS A 108 -8.05 -7.69 15.08
N PRO A 109 -9.28 -7.97 15.55
CA PRO A 109 -10.49 -7.53 14.85
C PRO A 109 -10.54 -6.00 14.85
N PHE A 110 -10.45 -5.41 13.66
CA PHE A 110 -10.53 -3.97 13.47
C PHE A 110 -11.72 -3.65 12.55
N SER A 111 -12.55 -2.71 12.97
CA SER A 111 -13.67 -2.24 12.16
C SER A 111 -13.94 -0.77 12.43
N VAL A 112 -14.24 -0.04 11.36
CA VAL A 112 -14.64 1.36 11.35
C VAL A 112 -16.13 1.45 11.04
N GLN A 113 -16.86 2.10 11.94
CA GLN A 113 -18.28 2.35 11.74
C GLN A 113 -18.52 3.26 10.53
N GLY A 114 -19.55 2.95 9.74
CA GLY A 114 -19.96 3.79 8.60
C GLY A 114 -19.15 3.56 7.32
N LEU A 115 -18.20 2.63 7.31
CA LEU A 115 -17.55 2.10 6.12
C LEU A 115 -18.18 0.73 5.74
N PRO A 116 -18.18 0.37 4.43
CA PRO A 116 -18.67 -0.93 4.02
C PRO A 116 -17.84 -2.04 4.68
N LYS A 117 -18.49 -3.15 5.01
CA LYS A 117 -17.80 -4.36 5.44
C LYS A 117 -17.57 -5.28 4.25
N ALA A 118 -16.55 -6.13 4.32
CA ALA A 118 -16.36 -7.19 3.36
C ALA A 118 -17.57 -8.14 3.36
N GLU A 119 -18.11 -8.43 2.18
CA GLU A 119 -19.28 -9.29 2.00
C GLU A 119 -18.90 -10.74 1.66
N GLN A 120 -17.62 -10.98 1.38
CA GLN A 120 -17.10 -12.28 0.96
C GLN A 120 -15.65 -12.45 1.41
N ASP A 121 -15.20 -13.70 1.44
CA ASP A 121 -13.79 -14.03 1.59
C ASP A 121 -13.04 -13.71 0.29
N TYR A 122 -11.90 -13.05 0.44
CA TYR A 122 -11.02 -12.73 -0.67
C TYR A 122 -9.81 -13.66 -0.62
N ARG A 123 -9.54 -14.35 -1.73
CA ARG A 123 -8.35 -15.19 -1.86
C ARG A 123 -7.11 -14.35 -1.53
N PHE A 124 -6.19 -14.93 -0.76
CA PHE A 124 -4.94 -14.32 -0.27
C PHE A 124 -5.06 -13.40 0.96
N PHE A 125 -6.26 -13.04 1.40
CA PHE A 125 -6.45 -12.20 2.59
C PHE A 125 -7.14 -12.99 3.70
N GLU A 126 -6.56 -12.99 4.90
CA GLU A 126 -7.16 -13.60 6.08
C GLU A 126 -7.89 -12.51 6.88
N MET A 127 -9.20 -12.42 6.73
CA MET A 127 -10.04 -11.45 7.44
C MET A 127 -9.83 -11.55 8.95
N GLY A 128 -9.61 -10.41 9.61
CA GLY A 128 -9.33 -10.35 11.05
C GLY A 128 -7.87 -10.60 11.43
N ASN A 129 -7.01 -10.97 10.47
CA ASN A 129 -5.57 -11.05 10.67
C ASN A 129 -4.85 -10.05 9.75
N HIS A 130 -4.51 -8.89 10.31
CA HIS A 130 -3.96 -7.72 9.60
C HIS A 130 -4.85 -7.08 8.53
N PHE A 131 -6.04 -7.61 8.26
CA PHE A 131 -7.05 -7.01 7.40
C PHE A 131 -8.30 -6.70 8.22
N SER A 132 -8.83 -5.49 8.04
CA SER A 132 -10.01 -5.03 8.77
C SER A 132 -11.29 -5.62 8.21
N ASP A 133 -12.37 -5.57 8.99
CA ASP A 133 -13.73 -5.84 8.52
C ASP A 133 -14.11 -5.00 7.30
N ASN A 134 -13.42 -3.86 7.09
CA ASN A 134 -13.71 -2.88 6.06
C ASN A 134 -12.79 -2.98 4.84
N ILE A 135 -12.06 -4.08 4.64
CA ILE A 135 -11.25 -4.24 3.42
C ILE A 135 -12.11 -3.97 2.17
N TYR A 136 -11.61 -3.06 1.34
CA TYR A 136 -12.29 -2.68 0.11
C TYR A 136 -11.61 -3.37 -1.07
N VAL A 137 -12.28 -4.36 -1.66
CA VAL A 137 -11.81 -5.05 -2.86
C VAL A 137 -12.81 -4.87 -3.99
N ARG A 138 -12.35 -4.39 -5.16
CA ARG A 138 -13.17 -4.28 -6.37
C ARG A 138 -12.46 -4.82 -7.60
N TYR A 139 -13.23 -5.52 -8.43
CA TYR A 139 -12.84 -5.96 -9.75
C TYR A 139 -13.50 -5.04 -10.77
N CYS A 140 -12.71 -4.44 -11.65
CA CYS A 140 -13.20 -3.49 -12.65
C CYS A 140 -12.29 -3.47 -13.89
N THR A 141 -12.58 -2.56 -14.82
CA THR A 141 -11.77 -2.27 -16.01
C THR A 141 -10.97 -0.98 -15.83
N PHE A 142 -10.06 -0.67 -16.77
CA PHE A 142 -9.30 0.60 -16.72
C PHE A 142 -10.19 1.84 -16.78
N ALA A 143 -11.35 1.77 -17.44
CA ALA A 143 -12.26 2.89 -17.57
C ALA A 143 -13.04 3.18 -16.28
N GLU A 144 -13.20 2.16 -15.43
CA GLU A 144 -14.04 2.21 -14.23
C GLU A 144 -13.23 2.49 -12.95
N VAL A 145 -11.89 2.57 -13.03
CA VAL A 145 -11.06 2.73 -11.83
C VAL A 145 -11.44 3.96 -11.01
N ASP A 146 -11.79 5.06 -11.67
CA ASP A 146 -12.11 6.31 -11.00
C ASP A 146 -13.52 6.32 -10.37
N GLU A 147 -14.39 5.35 -10.69
CA GLU A 147 -15.69 5.18 -10.03
C GLU A 147 -15.56 4.82 -8.54
N HIS A 148 -14.36 4.42 -8.12
CA HIS A 148 -14.04 4.06 -6.74
C HIS A 148 -13.26 5.14 -5.97
N LEU A 149 -13.00 6.31 -6.59
CA LEU A 149 -12.24 7.40 -5.95
C LEU A 149 -12.95 7.99 -4.73
N ASP A 150 -14.27 8.16 -4.76
CA ASP A 150 -15.02 8.74 -3.64
C ASP A 150 -14.93 7.85 -2.40
N MET A 151 -14.99 6.53 -2.57
CA MET A 151 -14.80 5.58 -1.48
C MET A 151 -13.36 5.62 -0.97
N PHE A 152 -12.38 5.67 -1.87
CA PHE A 152 -10.98 5.81 -1.48
C PHE A 152 -10.73 7.11 -0.69
N LYS A 153 -11.29 8.25 -1.13
CA LYS A 153 -11.24 9.52 -0.40
C LYS A 153 -11.79 9.36 1.01
N LYS A 154 -12.95 8.71 1.15
CA LYS A 154 -13.57 8.46 2.46
C LYS A 154 -12.65 7.67 3.38
N TYR A 155 -11.98 6.63 2.89
CA TYR A 155 -11.03 5.84 3.67
C TYR A 155 -9.81 6.65 4.10
N LEU A 156 -9.23 7.45 3.19
CA LEU A 156 -8.12 8.34 3.50
C LEU A 156 -8.49 9.40 4.54
N THR A 157 -9.69 10.00 4.42
CA THR A 157 -10.20 10.97 5.40
C THR A 157 -10.37 10.33 6.77
N VAL A 158 -11.00 9.16 6.84
CA VAL A 158 -11.10 8.40 8.10
C VAL A 158 -9.72 8.11 8.70
N TYR A 159 -8.76 7.70 7.87
CA TYR A 159 -7.41 7.42 8.34
C TYR A 159 -6.72 8.69 8.87
N ARG A 160 -6.86 9.82 8.17
CA ARG A 160 -6.38 11.12 8.64
C ARG A 160 -6.99 11.50 9.98
N ASP A 161 -8.30 11.36 10.13
CA ASP A 161 -9.02 11.67 11.36
C ASP A 161 -8.51 10.80 12.54
N MET A 162 -8.20 9.52 12.29
CA MET A 162 -7.59 8.65 13.31
C MET A 162 -6.21 9.18 13.75
N LEU A 163 -5.36 9.59 12.80
CA LEU A 163 -4.03 10.14 13.09
C LEU A 163 -4.13 11.44 13.89
N GLU A 164 -5.00 12.37 13.47
CA GLU A 164 -5.15 13.68 14.13
C GLU A 164 -5.85 13.57 15.49
N SER A 165 -6.74 12.59 15.69
CA SER A 165 -7.38 12.32 16.96
C SER A 165 -6.42 11.71 17.98
N LYS A 166 -5.61 10.73 17.56
CA LYS A 166 -4.74 9.95 18.44
C LYS A 166 -3.34 10.54 18.61
N LYS A 167 -2.83 11.23 17.59
CA LYS A 167 -1.54 11.93 17.59
C LYS A 167 -0.37 11.01 18.00
N PRO A 168 -0.18 9.86 17.33
CA PRO A 168 0.90 8.94 17.67
C PRO A 168 2.26 9.64 17.55
N SER A 169 3.15 9.36 18.51
CA SER A 169 4.44 10.08 18.64
C SER A 169 5.62 9.17 18.98
N GLN A 170 5.39 7.91 19.35
CA GLN A 170 6.48 7.00 19.70
C GLN A 170 7.18 6.46 18.45
N ASN A 171 8.45 6.05 18.62
CA ASN A 171 9.32 5.54 17.55
C ASN A 171 9.71 4.07 17.76
N LEU A 172 8.74 3.20 18.07
CA LEU A 172 8.96 1.77 18.32
C LEU A 172 8.63 0.88 17.10
N MET A 173 8.98 1.35 15.89
CA MET A 173 8.53 0.75 14.61
C MET A 173 8.86 -0.74 14.49
N TYR A 174 10.10 -1.14 14.76
CA TYR A 174 10.52 -2.54 14.68
C TYR A 174 9.74 -3.43 15.64
N LYS A 175 9.37 -2.94 16.83
CA LYS A 175 8.57 -3.73 17.76
C LYS A 175 7.11 -3.83 17.30
N THR A 176 6.54 -2.71 16.84
CA THR A 176 5.12 -2.65 16.49
C THR A 176 4.81 -3.37 15.18
N TYR A 177 5.65 -3.23 14.16
CA TYR A 177 5.35 -3.71 12.80
C TYR A 177 6.03 -5.03 12.44
N HIS A 178 6.79 -5.66 13.36
CA HIS A 178 7.52 -6.88 13.07
C HIS A 178 6.62 -8.02 12.59
N ASP A 179 5.56 -8.34 13.34
CA ASP A 179 4.70 -9.47 12.99
C ASP A 179 3.90 -9.18 11.71
N PHE A 180 3.46 -7.93 11.55
CA PHE A 180 2.81 -7.45 10.33
C PHE A 180 3.69 -7.59 9.08
N ASP A 181 4.91 -7.04 9.09
CA ASP A 181 5.82 -7.12 7.94
C ASP A 181 6.22 -8.58 7.66
N LYS A 182 6.42 -9.39 8.72
CA LYS A 182 6.71 -10.83 8.61
C LYS A 182 5.53 -11.60 7.98
N TYR A 183 4.30 -11.25 8.31
CA TYR A 183 3.09 -11.83 7.74
C TYR A 183 2.94 -11.43 6.27
N MET A 184 3.02 -10.13 5.97
CA MET A 184 2.87 -9.62 4.61
C MET A 184 3.94 -10.18 3.67
N ARG A 185 5.18 -10.35 4.13
CA ARG A 185 6.26 -11.00 3.37
C ARG A 185 5.97 -12.45 2.97
N LYS A 186 5.20 -13.20 3.77
CA LYS A 186 4.81 -14.59 3.43
C LYS A 186 3.68 -14.63 2.41
N LEU A 187 2.78 -13.64 2.45
CA LEU A 187 1.67 -13.53 1.52
C LEU A 187 2.09 -13.03 0.15
N ASP A 188 3.13 -12.19 0.08
CA ASP A 188 3.44 -11.39 -1.09
C ASP A 188 3.79 -12.24 -2.34
N PRO A 189 2.92 -12.28 -3.37
CA PRO A 189 3.19 -13.02 -4.60
C PRO A 189 4.15 -12.26 -5.53
N VAL A 190 4.48 -11.00 -5.22
CA VAL A 190 5.26 -10.10 -6.08
C VAL A 190 6.67 -10.65 -6.34
N GLY A 191 7.26 -11.36 -5.37
CA GLY A 191 8.60 -11.95 -5.51
C GLY A 191 8.74 -12.89 -6.72
N GLY A 192 7.76 -13.75 -6.97
CA GLY A 192 7.79 -14.66 -8.11
C GLY A 192 7.67 -13.93 -9.46
N TYR A 193 6.73 -12.97 -9.53
CA TYR A 193 6.51 -12.16 -10.73
C TYR A 193 7.74 -11.31 -11.07
N LEU A 194 8.33 -10.62 -10.09
CA LEU A 194 9.48 -9.76 -10.28
C LEU A 194 10.76 -10.52 -10.56
N SER A 195 10.97 -11.70 -9.94
CA SER A 195 12.13 -12.54 -10.24
C SER A 195 12.24 -12.88 -11.73
N GLY A 196 11.11 -13.14 -12.38
CA GLY A 196 11.04 -13.39 -13.82
C GLY A 196 11.42 -12.18 -14.68
N LYS A 197 11.25 -10.94 -14.18
CA LYS A 197 11.50 -9.69 -14.91
C LYS A 197 12.87 -9.07 -14.62
N PHE A 198 13.26 -9.03 -13.35
CA PHE A 198 14.43 -8.30 -12.84
C PHE A 198 15.51 -9.21 -12.25
N GLY A 199 15.26 -10.51 -12.10
CA GLY A 199 16.17 -11.47 -11.49
C GLY A 199 15.86 -11.71 -10.01
N LYS A 200 16.23 -12.91 -9.53
CA LYS A 200 15.90 -13.39 -8.17
C LYS A 200 16.48 -12.50 -7.08
N GLU A 201 17.77 -12.17 -7.17
CA GLU A 201 18.47 -11.35 -6.17
C GLU A 201 17.83 -9.97 -5.98
N LYS A 202 17.56 -9.26 -7.08
CA LYS A 202 16.85 -7.96 -7.03
C LYS A 202 15.47 -8.10 -6.43
N SER A 203 14.72 -9.11 -6.86
CA SER A 203 13.38 -9.35 -6.34
C SER A 203 13.37 -9.64 -4.83
N GLU A 204 14.32 -10.44 -4.35
CA GLU A 204 14.46 -10.75 -2.93
C GLU A 204 14.87 -9.50 -2.13
N SER A 205 15.79 -8.69 -2.66
CA SER A 205 16.19 -7.43 -2.04
C SER A 205 15.04 -6.43 -1.95
N LEU A 206 14.18 -6.31 -2.98
CA LEU A 206 12.99 -5.44 -2.88
C LEU A 206 12.06 -5.87 -1.74
N VAL A 207 11.82 -7.18 -1.59
CA VAL A 207 10.92 -7.70 -0.56
C VAL A 207 11.50 -7.49 0.84
N ASN A 208 12.76 -7.87 1.04
CA ASN A 208 13.40 -7.87 2.36
C ASN A 208 13.93 -6.50 2.79
N ASP A 209 14.46 -5.72 1.85
CA ASP A 209 15.18 -4.48 2.15
C ASP A 209 14.35 -3.22 1.90
N PHE A 210 13.14 -3.35 1.32
CA PHE A 210 12.27 -2.21 1.03
C PHE A 210 10.80 -2.40 1.42
N LEU A 211 10.14 -3.46 0.96
CA LEU A 211 8.70 -3.64 1.17
C LEU A 211 8.34 -3.89 2.65
N PHE A 212 9.09 -4.79 3.30
CA PHE A 212 8.78 -5.31 4.63
C PHE A 212 10.02 -5.35 5.54
N THR A 213 10.53 -4.16 5.88
CA THR A 213 11.82 -3.98 6.57
C THR A 213 11.76 -4.09 8.09
N TYR A 214 10.57 -4.22 8.68
CA TYR A 214 10.41 -4.32 10.14
C TYR A 214 10.29 -5.75 10.65
N GLY A 215 10.07 -6.73 9.77
CA GLY A 215 9.84 -8.14 10.12
C GLY A 215 10.98 -9.10 9.80
#